data_AF-A0A9N9NTC7-F1
#
_entry.id   AF-A0A9N9NTC7-F1
#
_cell.length_a   1.000
_cell.length_b   1.000
_cell.length_c   1.000
_cell.angle_alpha   90.00
_cell.angle_beta   90.00
_cell.angle_gamma   90.00
#
_symmetry.space_group_name_H-M   'P 1'
#
loop_
_entity.id
_entity.type
_entity.pdbx_description
1 polymer ?
#
loop_
_entity_poly.entity_id
_entity_poly.type
_entity_poly.pdbx_seq_one_letter_code
_entity_poly.pdbx_strand_id
1 'polypeptide(L)'
;LLGIITKVTFKLMKNYYITGNQVVAPITPLSHDFNVGCPIDLLGDGDKEQKIPSIYEFFTNCKEYDADYSRMFWWPQDGVNRLTIWKAKPIPTQSADGIPLPIKSYNEFPVFAGSEIPAQLVASLVMIALNLFSSENKFYKKIAAYLINLFNPIGIQEFQDKWYIVGTFATEIYTTKKSHFWLSQSYNTDSVRIDIQYFQKNLIGTSRKFFQPYWDAFYPHNFRCHWGKHIPEGYGKRVRSLYEKYDDWMKVREEMDPKQ
;
A
#
# COMPACT_ATOMS: atom_id res chain seq x y z
N LEU A 1 13.97 -5.52 -21.44
CA LEU A 1 14.57 -4.86 -20.24
C LEU A 1 15.59 -3.86 -20.76
N LEU A 2 15.55 -2.61 -20.30
CA LEU A 2 16.31 -1.48 -20.84
C LEU A 2 17.79 -1.47 -20.37
N GLY A 3 18.42 -2.64 -20.25
CA GLY A 3 19.79 -2.90 -19.75
C GLY A 3 20.58 -1.68 -19.26
N ILE A 4 20.48 -1.34 -17.97
CA ILE A 4 21.24 -0.24 -17.37
C ILE A 4 22.22 -0.83 -16.35
N ILE A 5 23.51 -0.52 -16.50
CA ILE A 5 24.51 -0.73 -15.44
C ILE A 5 24.62 0.59 -14.66
N THR A 6 24.18 0.59 -13.41
CA THR A 6 24.28 1.77 -12.52
C THR A 6 25.29 1.53 -11.40
N LYS A 7 26.14 2.51 -11.12
CA LYS A 7 26.90 2.59 -9.87
C LYS A 7 26.13 3.46 -8.88
N VAL A 8 25.72 2.88 -7.76
CA VAL A 8 24.95 3.56 -6.72
C VAL A 8 25.77 3.62 -5.44
N THR A 9 25.91 4.82 -4.86
CA THR A 9 26.50 5.01 -3.53
C THR A 9 25.38 5.26 -2.54
N PHE A 10 25.26 4.42 -1.52
CA PHE A 10 24.27 4.58 -0.46
C PHE A 10 24.86 5.39 0.70
N LYS A 11 24.16 6.44 1.14
CA LYS A 11 24.41 7.05 2.44
C LYS A 11 23.63 6.27 3.49
N LEU A 12 24.33 5.47 4.27
CA LEU A 12 23.71 4.71 5.35
C LEU A 12 23.23 5.67 6.45
N MET A 13 22.06 5.38 7.00
CA MET A 13 21.53 6.06 8.18
C MET A 13 21.67 5.16 9.41
N LYS A 14 21.59 5.74 10.62
CA LYS A 14 21.59 4.95 11.85
C LYS A 14 20.39 4.01 11.84
N ASN A 15 20.60 2.77 12.25
CA ASN A 15 19.52 1.80 12.43
C ASN A 15 18.49 2.34 13.44
N TYR A 16 17.22 2.08 13.16
CA TYR A 16 16.10 2.45 14.00
C TYR A 16 15.08 1.31 14.00
N TYR A 17 14.35 1.18 15.10
CA TYR A 17 13.09 0.43 15.12
C TYR A 17 11.94 1.37 14.79
N ILE A 18 10.76 0.83 14.57
CA ILE A 18 9.54 1.61 14.52
C ILE A 18 8.61 1.19 15.64
N THR A 19 7.81 2.13 16.12
CA THR A 19 6.67 1.86 16.99
C THR A 19 5.42 2.48 16.38
N GLY A 20 4.28 1.86 16.58
CA GLY A 20 3.07 2.31 15.94
C GLY A 20 1.85 1.45 16.22
N ASN A 21 0.78 1.76 15.50
CA ASN A 21 -0.46 1.00 15.55
C ASN A 21 -1.06 0.80 14.15
N GLN A 22 -1.86 -0.25 14.06
CA GLN A 22 -2.78 -0.50 12.97
C GLN A 22 -4.19 -0.44 13.53
N VAL A 23 -5.06 0.32 12.88
CA VAL A 23 -6.48 0.41 13.17
C VAL A 23 -7.25 -0.13 11.98
N VAL A 24 -8.21 -1.02 12.20
CA VAL A 24 -9.19 -1.42 11.20
C VAL A 24 -10.52 -0.79 11.58
N ALA A 25 -11.08 0.02 10.69
CA ALA A 25 -12.31 0.77 10.88
C ALA A 25 -13.29 0.53 9.71
N PRO A 26 -14.61 0.67 9.91
CA PRO A 26 -15.55 0.82 8.81
C PRO A 26 -15.28 2.14 8.08
N ILE A 27 -15.57 2.24 6.78
CA ILE A 27 -15.39 3.50 6.03
C ILE A 27 -16.46 4.56 6.34
N THR A 28 -17.61 4.14 6.89
CA THR A 28 -18.73 5.02 7.25
C THR A 28 -19.47 4.47 8.49
N PRO A 29 -20.00 5.33 9.38
CA PRO A 29 -19.90 6.79 9.38
C PRO A 29 -18.46 7.27 9.65
N LEU A 30 -18.21 8.58 9.56
CA LEU A 30 -16.95 9.16 10.03
C LEU A 30 -16.99 9.28 11.56
N SER A 31 -15.90 8.91 12.25
CA SER A 31 -15.75 9.01 13.71
C SER A 31 -14.29 8.87 14.13
N HIS A 32 -13.88 9.57 15.20
CA HIS A 32 -12.59 9.31 15.86
C HIS A 32 -12.55 7.98 16.61
N ASP A 33 -13.72 7.48 17.04
CA ASP A 33 -13.83 6.12 17.58
C ASP A 33 -13.90 5.12 16.42
N PHE A 34 -12.81 4.39 16.22
CA PHE A 34 -12.70 3.40 15.15
C PHE A 34 -13.69 2.24 15.27
N ASN A 35 -14.28 2.03 16.45
CA ASN A 35 -15.35 1.05 16.64
C ASN A 35 -16.70 1.54 16.08
N VAL A 36 -16.84 2.86 15.92
CA VAL A 36 -18.06 3.52 15.45
C VAL A 36 -17.93 3.91 13.97
N GLY A 37 -16.77 4.40 13.55
CA GLY A 37 -16.60 5.01 12.23
C GLY A 37 -15.16 5.15 11.78
N CYS A 38 -14.96 5.74 10.60
CA CYS A 38 -13.64 5.94 10.03
C CYS A 38 -13.00 7.23 10.58
N PRO A 39 -11.77 7.17 11.12
CA PRO A 39 -11.05 8.36 11.58
C PRO A 39 -10.36 9.12 10.44
N ILE A 40 -10.60 8.74 9.19
CA ILE A 40 -10.14 9.41 7.97
C ILE A 40 -11.28 9.37 6.96
N ASP A 41 -11.61 10.49 6.36
CA ASP A 41 -12.53 10.52 5.22
C ASP A 41 -11.78 10.03 3.97
N LEU A 42 -12.10 8.78 3.59
CA LEU A 42 -11.46 8.11 2.47
C LEU A 42 -11.88 8.70 1.12
N LEU A 43 -13.14 9.18 1.01
CA LEU A 43 -13.78 9.49 -0.26
C LEU A 43 -14.22 10.96 -0.38
N GLY A 44 -14.13 11.74 0.69
CA GLY A 44 -14.46 13.15 0.72
C GLY A 44 -13.32 14.06 1.20
N ASP A 45 -13.69 15.30 1.48
CA ASP A 45 -12.78 16.39 1.85
C ASP A 45 -12.46 16.42 3.36
N GLY A 46 -12.89 15.42 4.12
CA GLY A 46 -12.82 15.41 5.57
C GLY A 46 -14.08 16.01 6.22
N ASP A 47 -14.18 15.85 7.54
CA ASP A 47 -15.21 16.45 8.36
C ASP A 47 -14.57 17.48 9.29
N LYS A 48 -14.78 18.76 9.00
CA LYS A 48 -14.18 19.86 9.78
C LYS A 48 -14.82 20.02 11.16
N GLU A 49 -16.10 19.66 11.31
CA GLU A 49 -16.79 19.76 12.60
C GLU A 49 -16.26 18.70 13.56
N GLN A 50 -16.12 17.47 13.05
CA GLN A 50 -15.54 16.36 13.79
C GLN A 50 -14.00 16.40 13.82
N LYS A 51 -13.34 17.25 13.03
CA LYS A 51 -11.88 17.29 12.84
C LYS A 51 -11.31 15.96 12.31
N ILE A 52 -11.99 15.37 11.35
CA ILE A 52 -11.58 14.15 10.67
C ILE A 52 -10.95 14.55 9.32
N PRO A 53 -9.68 14.19 9.05
CA PRO A 53 -9.00 14.62 7.84
C PRO A 53 -9.52 13.91 6.59
N SER A 54 -9.37 14.55 5.44
CA SER A 54 -9.35 13.83 4.16
C SER A 54 -8.12 12.92 4.07
N ILE A 55 -8.14 11.97 3.13
CA ILE A 55 -6.95 11.18 2.80
C ILE A 55 -5.75 12.07 2.42
N TYR A 56 -5.99 13.17 1.70
CA TYR A 56 -4.94 14.11 1.30
C TYR A 56 -4.31 14.74 2.53
N GLU A 57 -5.13 15.33 3.40
CA GLU A 57 -4.68 16.01 4.61
C GLU A 57 -3.93 15.06 5.55
N PHE A 58 -4.47 13.84 5.74
CA PHE A 58 -3.81 12.81 6.55
C PHE A 58 -2.40 12.50 6.06
N PHE A 59 -2.21 12.35 4.75
CA PHE A 59 -0.90 12.02 4.20
C PHE A 59 0.05 13.22 4.08
N THR A 60 -0.45 14.43 3.83
CA THR A 60 0.40 15.62 3.76
C THR A 60 0.82 16.13 5.14
N ASN A 61 -0.06 15.97 6.13
CA ASN A 61 0.13 16.45 7.50
C ASN A 61 0.23 15.30 8.50
N CYS A 62 0.79 14.15 8.09
CA CYS A 62 0.83 12.92 8.89
C CYS A 62 1.37 13.10 10.33
N LYS A 63 2.28 14.06 10.53
CA LYS A 63 2.82 14.41 11.85
C LYS A 63 1.76 14.95 12.81
N GLU A 64 0.78 15.69 12.32
CA GLU A 64 -0.36 16.18 13.11
C GLU A 64 -1.25 15.01 13.58
N TYR A 65 -1.19 13.88 12.87
CA TYR A 65 -1.93 12.65 13.17
C TYR A 65 -1.08 11.56 13.81
N ASP A 66 0.04 11.95 14.44
CA ASP A 66 0.95 11.07 15.18
C ASP A 66 1.63 10.00 14.30
N ALA A 67 1.93 10.32 13.04
CA ALA A 67 2.58 9.40 12.11
C ALA A 67 3.75 10.06 11.37
N ASP A 68 4.96 9.48 11.47
CA ASP A 68 6.07 9.81 10.55
C ASP A 68 6.05 8.91 9.31
N TYR A 69 5.51 7.69 9.48
CA TYR A 69 5.23 6.73 8.42
C TYR A 69 3.75 6.37 8.48
N SER A 70 3.07 6.36 7.34
CA SER A 70 1.68 5.94 7.26
C SER A 70 1.42 5.11 6.01
N ARG A 71 0.48 4.17 6.13
CA ARG A 71 -0.04 3.33 5.04
C ARG A 71 -1.52 3.10 5.26
N MET A 72 -2.26 2.91 4.19
CA MET A 72 -3.68 2.58 4.25
C MET A 72 -4.02 1.41 3.32
N PHE A 73 -4.90 0.53 3.80
CA PHE A 73 -5.48 -0.57 3.02
C PHE A 73 -6.99 -0.44 2.98
N TRP A 74 -7.53 -0.40 1.77
CA TRP A 74 -8.96 -0.35 1.56
C TRP A 74 -9.48 -1.70 1.11
N TRP A 75 -10.56 -2.15 1.75
CA TRP A 75 -11.28 -3.38 1.46
C TRP A 75 -12.67 -3.00 0.90
N PRO A 76 -12.77 -2.70 -0.42
CA PRO A 76 -13.97 -2.15 -1.05
C PRO A 76 -15.08 -3.18 -1.29
N GLN A 77 -14.88 -4.44 -0.88
CA GLN A 77 -15.83 -5.50 -1.16
C GLN A 77 -17.17 -5.20 -0.48
N ASP A 78 -18.25 -5.38 -1.23
CA ASP A 78 -19.62 -5.25 -0.72
C ASP A 78 -19.82 -6.15 0.52
N GLY A 79 -20.37 -5.59 1.59
CA GLY A 79 -20.48 -6.25 2.90
C GLY A 79 -19.20 -6.29 3.76
N VAL A 80 -18.08 -5.75 3.28
CA VAL A 80 -16.84 -5.54 4.06
C VAL A 80 -16.65 -4.06 4.32
N ASN A 81 -16.32 -3.27 3.30
CA ASN A 81 -16.15 -1.81 3.36
C ASN A 81 -15.33 -1.33 4.57
N ARG A 82 -14.08 -1.79 4.65
CA ARG A 82 -13.16 -1.48 5.75
C ARG A 82 -11.93 -0.73 5.28
N LEU A 83 -11.37 0.04 6.20
CA LEU A 83 -10.10 0.72 6.05
C LEU A 83 -9.15 0.27 7.16
N THR A 84 -8.00 -0.24 6.77
CA THR A 84 -6.90 -0.53 7.68
C THR A 84 -5.91 0.63 7.59
N ILE A 85 -5.72 1.35 8.70
CA ILE A 85 -4.87 2.53 8.81
C ILE A 85 -3.67 2.14 9.65
N TRP A 86 -2.48 2.23 9.07
CA TRP A 86 -1.23 1.92 9.74
C TRP A 86 -0.44 3.21 9.95
N LYS A 87 0.03 3.44 11.17
CA LYS A 87 0.80 4.62 11.56
C LYS A 87 2.02 4.18 12.37
N ALA A 88 3.17 4.78 12.11
CA ALA A 88 4.36 4.53 12.91
C ALA A 88 5.32 5.71 12.96
N LYS A 89 6.26 5.62 13.91
CA LYS A 89 7.38 6.54 14.06
C LYS A 89 8.70 5.80 14.27
N PRO A 90 9.82 6.34 13.80
CA PRO A 90 11.13 5.79 14.10
C PRO A 90 11.48 5.99 15.58
N ILE A 91 12.09 4.98 16.19
CA ILE A 91 12.65 5.02 17.53
C ILE A 91 14.08 4.47 17.52
N PRO A 92 14.94 4.87 18.46
CA PRO A 92 16.26 4.26 18.62
C PRO A 92 16.18 2.74 18.81
N THR A 93 17.20 1.99 18.41
CA THR A 93 17.25 0.54 18.64
C THR A 93 17.57 0.16 20.09
N GLN A 94 18.02 1.13 20.89
CA GLN A 94 18.47 0.97 22.28
C GLN A 94 17.94 2.13 23.13
N SER A 95 17.73 1.90 24.42
CA SER A 95 17.45 2.94 25.42
C SER A 95 18.64 3.89 25.58
N ALA A 96 18.46 4.95 26.39
CA ALA A 96 19.54 5.88 26.74
C ALA A 96 20.75 5.17 27.39
N ASP A 97 20.50 4.07 28.09
CA ASP A 97 21.51 3.25 28.78
C ASP A 97 22.14 2.17 27.87
N GLY A 98 21.81 2.16 26.57
CA GLY A 98 22.36 1.20 25.59
C GLY A 98 21.68 -0.16 25.57
N ILE A 99 20.60 -0.36 26.33
CA ILE A 99 19.86 -1.63 26.37
C ILE A 99 18.98 -1.75 25.12
N PRO A 100 19.05 -2.83 24.34
CA PRO A 100 18.17 -3.04 23.18
C PRO A 100 16.69 -2.93 23.57
N LEU A 101 15.92 -2.16 22.80
CA LEU A 101 14.48 -2.05 23.03
C LEU A 101 13.78 -3.39 22.71
N PRO A 102 12.72 -3.76 23.45
CA PRO A 102 11.97 -5.00 23.19
C PRO A 102 11.34 -4.96 21.79
N ILE A 103 11.19 -6.12 21.16
CA ILE A 103 10.52 -6.23 19.87
C ILE A 103 9.16 -6.88 20.08
N LYS A 104 8.12 -6.20 19.59
CA LYS A 104 6.77 -6.72 19.45
C LYS A 104 6.44 -6.67 17.97
N SER A 105 6.67 -7.80 17.28
CA SER A 105 6.50 -7.88 15.84
C SER A 105 5.09 -7.50 15.41
N TYR A 106 4.99 -6.82 14.27
CA TYR A 106 3.71 -6.66 13.59
C TYR A 106 3.28 -8.02 13.04
N ASN A 107 2.09 -8.47 13.40
CA ASN A 107 1.51 -9.72 12.90
C ASN A 107 0.45 -9.38 11.88
N GLU A 108 0.62 -9.87 10.65
CA GLU A 108 -0.38 -9.69 9.60
C GLU A 108 -1.58 -10.59 9.86
N PHE A 109 -1.35 -11.77 10.44
CA PHE A 109 -2.37 -12.74 10.78
C PHE A 109 -2.42 -13.00 12.29
N PRO A 110 -3.58 -13.42 12.82
CA PRO A 110 -3.65 -13.86 14.21
C PRO A 110 -2.71 -15.04 14.47
N VAL A 111 -1.97 -14.95 15.58
CA VAL A 111 -1.06 -16.01 16.02
C VAL A 111 -1.87 -17.10 16.72
N PHE A 112 -1.83 -18.32 16.18
CA PHE A 112 -2.43 -19.51 16.80
C PHE A 112 -1.32 -20.50 17.19
N ALA A 113 -1.32 -20.95 18.44
CA ALA A 113 -0.30 -21.85 18.98
C ALA A 113 1.16 -21.38 18.71
N GLY A 114 1.39 -20.07 18.80
CA GLY A 114 2.72 -19.47 18.59
C GLY A 114 3.15 -19.32 17.13
N SER A 115 2.27 -19.52 16.15
CA SER A 115 2.57 -19.36 14.72
C SER A 115 1.44 -18.66 13.96
N GLU A 116 1.80 -17.87 12.94
CA GLU A 116 0.85 -17.33 11.95
C GLU A 116 0.51 -18.36 10.85
N ILE A 117 1.27 -19.45 10.72
CA ILE A 117 1.10 -20.45 9.66
C ILE A 117 -0.34 -21.00 9.59
N PRO A 118 -0.99 -21.38 10.71
CA PRO A 118 -2.37 -21.85 10.66
C PRO A 118 -3.31 -20.81 10.06
N ALA A 119 -3.21 -19.55 10.48
CA ALA A 119 -4.04 -18.47 9.95
C ALA A 119 -3.73 -18.19 8.48
N GLN A 120 -2.46 -18.24 8.06
CA GLN A 120 -2.05 -18.11 6.65
C GLN A 120 -2.61 -19.23 5.76
N LEU A 121 -2.64 -20.47 6.27
CA LEU A 121 -3.24 -21.60 5.54
C LEU A 121 -4.75 -21.41 5.38
N VAL A 122 -5.45 -21.01 6.45
CA VAL A 122 -6.88 -20.71 6.40
C VAL A 122 -7.14 -19.53 5.45
N ALA A 123 -6.35 -18.47 5.51
CA ALA A 123 -6.43 -17.34 4.58
C ALA A 123 -6.22 -17.79 3.13
N SER A 124 -5.23 -18.66 2.89
CA SER A 124 -4.97 -19.21 1.55
C SER A 124 -6.15 -20.02 1.02
N LEU A 125 -6.76 -20.86 1.86
CA LEU A 125 -7.95 -21.62 1.51
C LEU A 125 -9.15 -20.72 1.24
N VAL A 126 -9.32 -19.67 2.05
CA VAL A 126 -10.34 -18.64 1.85
C VAL A 126 -10.12 -17.91 0.53
N MET A 127 -8.91 -17.50 0.19
CA MET A 127 -8.62 -16.86 -1.09
C MET A 127 -8.92 -17.79 -2.27
N ILE A 128 -8.63 -19.09 -2.15
CA ILE A 128 -9.02 -20.10 -3.15
C ILE A 128 -10.54 -20.19 -3.25
N ALA A 129 -11.26 -20.28 -2.12
CA ALA A 129 -12.71 -20.36 -2.09
C ALA A 129 -13.37 -19.09 -2.66
N LEU A 130 -12.90 -17.90 -2.25
CA LEU A 130 -13.32 -16.60 -2.79
C LEU A 130 -13.17 -16.55 -4.31
N ASN A 131 -12.08 -17.12 -4.84
CA ASN A 131 -11.87 -17.21 -6.27
C ASN A 131 -12.83 -18.19 -6.97
N LEU A 132 -13.27 -19.26 -6.31
CA LEU A 132 -14.31 -20.15 -6.84
C LEU A 132 -15.71 -19.48 -6.80
N PHE A 133 -15.89 -18.53 -5.89
CA PHE A 133 -17.15 -17.84 -5.63
C PHE A 133 -17.25 -16.45 -6.24
N SER A 134 -16.25 -16.01 -7.01
CA SER A 134 -16.35 -14.78 -7.79
C SER A 134 -17.44 -14.93 -8.83
N SER A 135 -18.59 -14.42 -8.46
CA SER A 135 -19.85 -14.61 -9.12
C SER A 135 -20.67 -13.36 -8.87
N GLU A 136 -21.49 -12.98 -9.84
CA GLU A 136 -22.48 -11.92 -9.63
C GLU A 136 -23.59 -12.35 -8.65
N ASN A 137 -23.64 -13.64 -8.30
CA ASN A 137 -24.59 -14.20 -7.35
C ASN A 137 -24.41 -13.59 -5.94
N LYS A 138 -25.49 -12.99 -5.43
CA LYS A 138 -25.53 -12.34 -4.10
C LYS A 138 -25.21 -13.28 -2.93
N PHE A 139 -25.54 -14.57 -3.01
CA PHE A 139 -25.25 -15.53 -1.95
C PHE A 139 -23.74 -15.75 -1.79
N TYR A 140 -23.03 -15.93 -2.91
CA TYR A 140 -21.58 -16.09 -2.91
C TYR A 140 -20.85 -14.82 -2.46
N LYS A 141 -21.35 -13.64 -2.83
CA LYS A 141 -20.84 -12.35 -2.30
C LYS A 141 -20.99 -12.25 -0.77
N LYS A 142 -22.09 -12.73 -0.19
CA LYS A 142 -22.28 -12.76 1.27
C LYS A 142 -21.30 -13.70 1.97
N ILE A 143 -21.08 -14.90 1.43
CA ILE A 143 -20.07 -15.83 1.95
C ILE A 143 -18.69 -15.18 1.87
N ALA A 144 -18.37 -14.56 0.73
CA ALA A 144 -17.11 -13.89 0.53
C ALA A 144 -16.87 -12.76 1.55
N ALA A 145 -17.87 -11.89 1.74
CA ALA A 145 -17.82 -10.83 2.72
C ALA A 145 -17.64 -11.36 4.14
N TYR A 146 -18.37 -12.42 4.52
CA TYR A 146 -18.23 -13.07 5.83
C TYR A 146 -16.80 -13.56 6.06
N LEU A 147 -16.21 -14.27 5.08
CA LEU A 147 -14.86 -14.78 5.19
C LEU A 147 -13.85 -13.63 5.32
N ILE A 148 -13.93 -12.60 4.48
CA ILE A 148 -13.02 -11.43 4.57
C ILE A 148 -13.16 -10.72 5.93
N ASN A 149 -14.39 -10.58 6.44
CA ASN A 149 -14.65 -9.95 7.73
C ASN A 149 -14.03 -10.69 8.93
N LEU A 150 -13.82 -12.02 8.83
CA LEU A 150 -13.10 -12.80 9.83
C LEU A 150 -11.59 -12.53 9.83
N PHE A 151 -11.00 -12.23 8.66
CA PHE A 151 -9.56 -11.96 8.55
C PHE A 151 -9.17 -10.52 8.85
N ASN A 152 -10.07 -9.57 8.61
CA ASN A 152 -9.81 -8.16 8.82
C ASN A 152 -10.77 -7.54 9.85
N PRO A 153 -10.89 -8.08 11.08
CA PRO A 153 -11.83 -7.59 12.08
C PRO A 153 -11.56 -6.12 12.45
N ILE A 154 -12.61 -5.38 12.79
CA ILE A 154 -12.46 -4.06 13.42
C ILE A 154 -11.64 -4.24 14.70
N GLY A 155 -10.63 -3.40 14.88
CA GLY A 155 -9.75 -3.51 16.02
C GLY A 155 -8.47 -2.70 15.87
N ILE A 156 -7.63 -2.81 16.90
CA ILE A 156 -6.33 -2.15 16.98
C ILE A 156 -5.24 -3.17 17.27
N GLN A 157 -4.10 -3.02 16.61
CA GLN A 157 -2.87 -3.74 16.89
C GLN A 157 -1.73 -2.75 17.10
N GLU A 158 -1.11 -2.78 18.27
CA GLU A 158 0.13 -2.03 18.53
C GLU A 158 1.36 -2.90 18.26
N PHE A 159 2.42 -2.31 17.72
CA PHE A 159 3.66 -3.00 17.39
C PHE A 159 4.89 -2.13 17.70
N GLN A 160 6.02 -2.79 17.93
CA GLN A 160 7.35 -2.19 17.99
C GLN A 160 8.33 -3.12 17.28
N ASP A 161 8.66 -2.81 16.03
CA ASP A 161 9.30 -3.77 15.13
C ASP A 161 10.51 -3.18 14.39
N LYS A 162 11.27 -4.06 13.74
CA LYS A 162 12.29 -3.67 12.78
C LYS A 162 11.60 -3.25 11.48
N TRP A 163 11.93 -2.06 10.99
CA TRP A 163 11.30 -1.47 9.80
C TRP A 163 11.19 -2.42 8.60
N TYR A 164 12.22 -3.25 8.35
CA TYR A 164 12.31 -4.11 7.17
C TYR A 164 11.48 -5.40 7.26
N ILE A 165 10.81 -5.67 8.38
CA ILE A 165 10.01 -6.91 8.59
C ILE A 165 8.50 -6.65 8.41
N VAL A 166 8.06 -5.39 8.41
CA VAL A 166 6.64 -5.03 8.20
C VAL A 166 6.22 -5.47 6.79
N GLY A 167 5.39 -6.52 6.73
CA GLY A 167 5.11 -7.36 5.55
C GLY A 167 4.45 -6.71 4.34
N THR A 168 3.83 -7.55 3.50
CA THR A 168 3.26 -7.19 2.19
C THR A 168 1.74 -7.17 2.22
N PHE A 169 1.08 -6.21 1.55
CA PHE A 169 -0.35 -5.97 1.77
C PHE A 169 -1.20 -5.79 0.49
N ALA A 170 -2.48 -6.18 0.51
CA ALA A 170 -3.35 -6.40 -0.67
C ALA A 170 -3.62 -5.17 -1.60
N THR A 171 -3.78 -3.96 -1.08
CA THR A 171 -3.80 -2.71 -1.89
C THR A 171 -3.27 -1.57 -1.03
N GLU A 172 -2.03 -1.18 -1.27
CA GLU A 172 -1.29 -0.25 -0.43
C GLU A 172 -1.38 1.18 -0.98
N ILE A 173 -1.92 2.09 -0.18
CA ILE A 173 -1.83 3.53 -0.45
C ILE A 173 -0.77 4.13 0.46
N TYR A 174 0.22 4.77 -0.15
CA TYR A 174 1.35 5.38 0.56
C TYR A 174 1.92 6.56 -0.21
N THR A 175 2.62 7.45 0.49
CA THR A 175 3.30 8.58 -0.15
C THR A 175 4.78 8.31 -0.39
N THR A 176 5.33 9.06 -1.33
CA THR A 176 6.77 9.09 -1.60
C THR A 176 7.19 10.52 -1.87
N LYS A 177 8.41 10.85 -1.44
CA LYS A 177 9.03 12.13 -1.77
C LYS A 177 9.46 12.17 -3.22
N LYS A 178 9.53 13.39 -3.75
CA LYS A 178 10.09 13.67 -5.07
C LYS A 178 11.48 13.07 -5.20
N SER A 179 11.79 12.62 -6.41
CA SER A 179 13.05 11.99 -6.79
C SER A 179 13.75 12.81 -7.87
N HIS A 180 15.08 12.76 -7.87
CA HIS A 180 15.90 13.39 -8.90
C HIS A 180 16.24 12.45 -10.07
N PHE A 181 15.92 11.15 -9.96
CA PHE A 181 16.14 10.20 -11.04
C PHE A 181 15.12 10.43 -12.17
N TRP A 182 15.62 10.66 -13.39
CA TRP A 182 14.82 11.07 -14.55
C TRP A 182 13.64 10.16 -14.90
N LEU A 183 13.80 8.85 -14.72
CA LEU A 183 12.73 7.87 -14.96
C LEU A 183 12.01 7.42 -13.68
N SER A 184 12.22 8.08 -12.53
CA SER A 184 11.45 7.78 -11.32
C SER A 184 9.99 8.16 -11.50
N GLN A 185 9.06 7.32 -11.05
CA GLN A 185 7.63 7.62 -11.01
C GLN A 185 7.35 8.93 -10.23
N SER A 186 8.26 9.31 -9.32
CA SER A 186 8.17 10.53 -8.52
C SER A 186 9.17 11.61 -8.95
N TYR A 187 9.60 11.61 -10.23
CA TYR A 187 10.51 12.64 -10.74
C TYR A 187 9.93 14.04 -10.49
N ASN A 188 10.67 14.86 -9.73
CA ASN A 188 10.38 16.24 -9.33
C ASN A 188 9.02 16.52 -8.66
N THR A 189 8.27 15.49 -8.25
CA THR A 189 6.94 15.63 -7.65
C THR A 189 6.77 14.68 -6.48
N ASP A 190 6.35 15.19 -5.32
CA ASP A 190 5.84 14.37 -4.22
C ASP A 190 4.61 13.61 -4.73
N SER A 191 4.54 12.30 -4.52
CA SER A 191 3.51 11.46 -5.14
C SER A 191 2.77 10.60 -4.11
N VAL A 192 1.49 10.35 -4.37
CA VAL A 192 0.78 9.21 -3.79
C VAL A 192 1.00 8.01 -4.70
N ARG A 193 1.22 6.85 -4.10
CA ARG A 193 1.33 5.56 -4.78
C ARG A 193 0.18 4.68 -4.34
N ILE A 194 -0.35 3.95 -5.31
CA ILE A 194 -1.40 2.96 -5.12
C ILE A 194 -0.82 1.65 -5.67
N ASP A 195 -0.38 0.75 -4.78
CA ASP A 195 0.14 -0.56 -5.14
C ASP A 195 -0.97 -1.60 -5.00
N ILE A 196 -1.51 -2.02 -6.14
CA ILE A 196 -2.62 -2.98 -6.21
C ILE A 196 -2.03 -4.37 -6.43
N GLN A 197 -2.29 -5.30 -5.51
CA GLN A 197 -1.78 -6.66 -5.62
C GLN A 197 -2.73 -7.56 -6.42
N TYR A 198 -2.15 -8.33 -7.35
CA TYR A 198 -2.81 -9.44 -8.02
C TYR A 198 -2.20 -10.74 -7.51
N PHE A 199 -3.00 -11.59 -6.85
CA PHE A 199 -2.52 -12.84 -6.30
C PHE A 199 -2.32 -13.90 -7.39
N GLN A 200 -1.19 -14.62 -7.36
CA GLN A 200 -0.81 -15.61 -8.38
C GLN A 200 -1.88 -16.70 -8.61
N LYS A 201 -2.65 -17.05 -7.56
CA LYS A 201 -3.73 -18.04 -7.62
C LYS A 201 -5.12 -17.42 -7.87
N ASN A 202 -5.18 -16.18 -8.37
CA ASN A 202 -6.44 -15.58 -8.78
C ASN A 202 -7.02 -16.38 -9.96
N LEU A 203 -8.16 -17.03 -9.74
CA LEU A 203 -8.81 -17.91 -10.72
C LEU A 203 -9.68 -17.12 -11.73
N ILE A 204 -9.86 -15.82 -11.53
CA ILE A 204 -10.75 -14.99 -12.38
C ILE A 204 -9.95 -14.01 -13.22
N GLY A 205 -10.07 -14.20 -14.53
CA GLY A 205 -9.50 -13.31 -15.52
C GLY A 205 -7.99 -13.41 -15.60
N THR A 206 -7.41 -12.56 -16.44
CA THR A 206 -5.97 -12.37 -16.49
C THR A 206 -5.62 -11.17 -15.60
N SER A 207 -4.38 -11.08 -15.11
CA SER A 207 -3.92 -9.87 -14.39
C SER A 207 -4.24 -8.59 -15.18
N ARG A 208 -4.15 -8.63 -16.51
CA ARG A 208 -4.57 -7.55 -17.40
C ARG A 208 -6.04 -7.16 -17.24
N LYS A 209 -6.98 -8.12 -17.28
CA LYS A 209 -8.41 -7.85 -17.07
C LYS A 209 -8.67 -7.26 -15.68
N PHE A 210 -7.96 -7.76 -14.67
CA PHE A 210 -8.07 -7.26 -13.30
C PHE A 210 -7.59 -5.79 -13.17
N PHE A 211 -6.45 -5.45 -13.78
CA PHE A 211 -5.89 -4.09 -13.68
C PHE A 211 -6.56 -3.06 -14.60
N GLN A 212 -7.28 -3.49 -15.66
CA GLN A 212 -7.84 -2.58 -16.66
C GLN A 212 -8.75 -1.49 -16.08
N PRO A 213 -9.72 -1.77 -15.19
CA PRO A 213 -10.59 -0.73 -14.63
C PRO A 213 -9.82 0.34 -13.85
N TYR A 214 -8.72 -0.05 -13.18
CA TYR A 214 -7.85 0.91 -12.48
C TYR A 214 -7.08 1.79 -13.47
N TRP A 215 -6.53 1.21 -14.54
CA TRP A 215 -5.85 2.00 -15.56
C TRP A 215 -6.79 2.96 -16.26
N ASP A 216 -8.03 2.55 -16.53
CA ASP A 216 -9.05 3.40 -17.15
C ASP A 216 -9.40 4.57 -16.22
N ALA A 217 -9.61 4.29 -14.92
CA ALA A 217 -9.87 5.33 -13.91
C ALA A 217 -8.70 6.30 -13.75
N PHE A 218 -7.45 5.81 -13.79
CA PHE A 218 -6.27 6.66 -13.62
C PHE A 218 -5.83 7.37 -14.90
N TYR A 219 -6.29 6.93 -16.07
CA TYR A 219 -5.85 7.44 -17.37
C TYR A 219 -5.87 8.97 -17.49
N PRO A 220 -6.94 9.68 -17.02
CA PRO A 220 -7.05 11.14 -17.10
C PRO A 220 -6.06 11.89 -16.18
N HIS A 221 -5.48 11.21 -15.19
CA HIS A 221 -4.66 11.82 -14.13
C HIS A 221 -3.14 11.73 -14.39
N ASN A 222 -2.72 11.41 -15.62
CA ASN A 222 -1.30 11.27 -16.01
C ASN A 222 -0.49 10.37 -15.05
N PHE A 223 -1.10 9.28 -14.60
CA PHE A 223 -0.44 8.34 -13.70
C PHE A 223 0.81 7.71 -14.33
N ARG A 224 1.80 7.42 -13.47
CA ARG A 224 3.05 6.75 -13.86
C ARG A 224 3.09 5.33 -13.30
N CYS A 225 3.15 4.32 -14.16
CA CYS A 225 3.33 2.93 -13.74
C CYS A 225 4.72 2.68 -13.15
N HIS A 226 4.79 1.80 -12.16
CA HIS A 226 6.05 1.25 -11.66
C HIS A 226 6.68 0.32 -12.71
N TRP A 227 7.96 0.52 -13.05
CA TRP A 227 8.63 -0.21 -14.14
C TRP A 227 8.71 -1.73 -13.96
N GLY A 228 8.67 -2.19 -12.70
CA GLY A 228 8.67 -3.62 -12.35
C GLY A 228 7.29 -4.25 -12.13
N LYS A 229 6.19 -3.59 -12.54
CA LYS A 229 4.81 -4.07 -12.31
C LYS A 229 4.06 -4.19 -13.65
N HIS A 230 2.82 -4.69 -13.61
CA HIS A 230 1.95 -4.73 -14.78
C HIS A 230 1.63 -3.31 -15.29
N ILE A 231 1.62 -3.14 -16.61
CA ILE A 231 1.34 -1.86 -17.29
C ILE A 231 0.24 -2.03 -18.35
N PRO A 232 -0.56 -0.98 -18.65
CA PRO A 232 -1.60 -1.07 -19.66
C PRO A 232 -1.02 -1.29 -21.06
N GLU A 233 -1.86 -1.81 -21.97
CA GLU A 233 -1.46 -1.91 -23.37
C GLU A 233 -1.15 -0.54 -23.96
N GLY A 234 -0.12 -0.46 -24.80
CA GLY A 234 0.27 0.79 -25.43
C GLY A 234 0.84 1.85 -24.49
N TYR A 235 1.03 1.56 -23.19
CA TYR A 235 1.58 2.52 -22.21
C TYR A 235 2.90 3.15 -22.67
N GLY A 236 3.74 2.38 -23.38
CA GLY A 236 4.99 2.86 -23.98
C GLY A 236 4.83 4.12 -24.84
N LYS A 237 3.69 4.28 -25.53
CA LYS A 237 3.41 5.48 -26.36
C LYS A 237 3.24 6.75 -25.53
N ARG A 238 2.90 6.63 -24.24
CA ARG A 238 2.73 7.76 -23.31
C ARG A 238 3.98 8.05 -22.49
N VAL A 239 4.92 7.11 -22.38
CA VAL A 239 6.09 7.28 -21.51
C VAL A 239 6.84 8.57 -21.81
N ARG A 240 7.08 8.87 -23.09
CA ARG A 240 7.77 10.10 -23.50
C ARG A 240 7.06 11.37 -23.01
N SER A 241 5.73 11.42 -23.00
CA SER A 241 4.97 12.58 -22.53
C SER A 241 4.84 12.65 -21.01
N LEU A 242 4.97 11.50 -20.31
CA LEU A 242 4.84 11.44 -18.84
C LEU A 242 6.14 11.80 -18.10
N TYR A 243 7.29 11.74 -18.78
CA TYR A 243 8.61 11.95 -18.20
C TYR A 243 9.34 13.06 -18.95
N GLU A 244 9.41 14.24 -18.34
CA GLU A 244 10.07 15.44 -18.89
C GLU A 244 11.50 15.16 -19.37
N LYS A 245 12.24 14.31 -18.64
CA LYS A 245 13.62 13.93 -18.95
C LYS A 245 13.76 12.66 -19.79
N TYR A 246 12.70 12.21 -20.46
CA TYR A 246 12.75 11.02 -21.30
C TYR A 246 13.77 11.16 -22.44
N ASP A 247 13.75 12.28 -23.16
CA ASP A 247 14.65 12.48 -24.31
C ASP A 247 16.11 12.62 -23.88
N ASP A 248 16.36 13.30 -22.75
CA ASP A 248 17.69 13.40 -22.15
C ASP A 248 18.19 12.01 -21.70
N TRP A 249 17.29 11.19 -21.14
CA TRP A 249 17.62 9.81 -20.78
C TRP A 249 17.92 8.94 -22.00
N MET A 250 17.18 9.11 -23.11
CA MET A 250 17.44 8.39 -24.35
C MET A 250 18.82 8.71 -24.95
N LYS A 251 19.27 9.97 -24.87
CA LYS A 251 20.63 10.37 -25.29
C LYS A 251 21.70 9.66 -24.45
N VAL A 252 21.57 9.69 -23.13
CA VAL A 252 22.52 8.98 -22.24
C VAL A 252 22.53 7.49 -22.53
N ARG A 253 21.36 6.89 -22.81
CA ARG A 253 21.28 5.48 -23.19
C ARG A 253 21.98 5.19 -24.51
N GLU A 254 21.82 6.05 -25.52
CA GLU A 254 22.51 5.91 -26.81
C GLU A 254 24.03 6.04 -26.66
N GLU A 255 24.52 6.94 -25.79
CA GLU A 255 25.95 7.07 -25.49
C GLU A 255 26.51 5.83 -24.76
N MET A 256 25.75 5.28 -23.81
CA MET A 256 26.21 4.19 -22.94
C MET A 256 26.00 2.79 -23.53
N ASP A 257 24.99 2.62 -24.41
CA ASP A 257 24.65 1.36 -25.08
C ASP A 257 24.25 1.62 -26.56
N PRO A 258 25.21 2.03 -27.42
CA PRO A 258 24.94 2.47 -28.79
C PRO A 258 24.51 1.35 -29.76
N LYS A 259 24.49 0.08 -29.33
CA LYS A 259 24.27 -1.09 -30.21
C LYS A 259 22.97 -1.85 -29.95
N GLN A 260 22.00 -1.18 -29.33
CA GLN A 260 20.82 -1.83 -28.80
C GLN A 260 19.78 -2.27 -29.83
#